data_AF-A0A1S2ZWT5-F1
#
_entry.id   AF-A0A1S2ZWT5-F1
#
_cell.length_a   1.000
_cell.length_b   1.000
_cell.length_c   1.000
_cell.angle_alpha   90.00
_cell.angle_beta   90.00
_cell.angle_gamma   90.00
#
_symmetry.space_group_name_H-M   'P 1'
#
loop_
_entity.id
_entity.type
_entity.pdbx_description
1 polymer ?
#
loop_
_entity_poly.entity_id
_entity_poly.type
_entity_poly.pdbx_seq_one_letter_code
_entity_poly.pdbx_strand_id
1 'polypeptide(L)'
;MAKLLLLLLPGLMIVGAVHGIFMGRLASKKLCADDECVYTISLARAQEDYSAPDCRFINIKKGQQIYVYSKLVKENGTGEFWAGSVYGDLHEDEMGTVGYFPRNLVEEQHVYQEATKELPTTDIDFFCE
;
A
#
# COMPACT_ATOMS: atom_id res chain seq x y z
N MET A 1 14.68 66.46 -10.86
CA MET A 1 14.70 65.18 -11.59
C MET A 1 14.95 64.08 -10.57
N ALA A 2 14.03 63.13 -10.53
CA ALA A 2 13.93 62.09 -9.50
C ALA A 2 14.98 60.99 -9.66
N LYS A 3 15.28 60.29 -8.56
CA LYS A 3 15.28 58.81 -8.50
C LYS A 3 15.48 58.37 -7.04
N LEU A 4 14.35 58.14 -6.38
CA LEU A 4 14.25 57.38 -5.13
C LEU A 4 14.56 55.91 -5.47
N LEU A 5 15.72 55.42 -5.06
CA LEU A 5 16.13 54.04 -5.29
C LEU A 5 15.43 53.15 -4.26
N LEU A 6 14.21 52.69 -4.58
CA LEU A 6 13.55 51.61 -3.84
C LEU A 6 14.31 50.32 -4.11
N LEU A 7 15.11 49.88 -3.13
CA LEU A 7 15.66 48.53 -3.08
C LEU A 7 14.51 47.56 -2.73
N LEU A 8 13.87 47.01 -3.76
CA LEU A 8 12.98 45.86 -3.65
C LEU A 8 13.82 44.63 -3.30
N LEU A 9 13.78 44.22 -2.03
CA LEU A 9 14.26 42.89 -1.62
C LEU A 9 13.37 41.85 -2.33
N PRO A 10 13.91 41.00 -3.23
CA PRO A 10 13.13 39.94 -3.82
C PRO A 10 12.70 38.99 -2.71
N GLY A 11 11.39 38.77 -2.60
CA GLY A 11 10.79 37.88 -1.61
C GLY A 11 11.45 36.51 -1.65
N LEU A 12 11.94 36.06 -0.49
CA LEU A 12 12.43 34.71 -0.30
C LEU A 12 11.23 33.76 -0.43
N MET A 13 10.98 33.28 -1.64
CA MET A 13 10.08 32.17 -1.89
C MET A 13 10.70 30.96 -1.21
N ILE A 14 10.20 30.61 -0.02
CA ILE A 14 10.46 29.33 0.60
C ILE A 14 9.81 28.29 -0.32
N VAL A 15 10.58 27.77 -1.27
CA VAL A 15 10.23 26.56 -1.99
C VAL A 15 10.27 25.48 -0.94
N GLY A 16 9.12 25.16 -0.35
CA GLY A 16 8.97 23.99 0.50
C GLY A 16 9.37 22.79 -0.33
N ALA A 17 10.57 22.27 -0.11
CA ALA A 17 10.99 21.01 -0.68
C ALA A 17 10.05 19.95 -0.10
N VAL A 18 9.06 19.54 -0.89
CA VAL A 18 8.23 18.36 -0.61
C VAL A 18 9.20 17.19 -0.69
N HIS A 19 9.82 16.86 0.44
CA HIS A 19 10.59 15.64 0.58
C HIS A 19 9.56 14.52 0.62
N GLY A 20 9.15 14.04 -0.55
CA GLY A 20 8.52 12.73 -0.64
C GLY A 20 9.44 11.77 0.10
N ILE A 21 8.97 11.20 1.20
CA ILE A 21 9.76 10.24 1.96
C ILE A 21 9.84 9.02 1.05
N PHE A 22 11.00 8.79 0.44
CA PHE A 22 11.22 7.57 -0.34
C PHE A 22 11.20 6.40 0.64
N MET A 23 10.04 5.74 0.74
CA MET A 23 9.86 4.58 1.59
C MET A 23 10.56 3.39 0.95
N GLY A 24 11.37 2.66 1.72
CA GLY A 24 12.04 1.47 1.21
C GLY A 24 11.03 0.39 0.79
N ARG A 25 11.36 -0.37 -0.25
CA ARG A 25 10.57 -1.52 -0.71
C ARG A 25 10.39 -2.54 0.41
N LEU A 26 9.18 -3.10 0.55
CA LEU A 26 8.90 -4.14 1.56
C LEU A 26 9.45 -5.52 1.15
N ALA A 27 9.53 -5.77 -0.16
CA ALA A 27 10.13 -6.93 -0.78
C ALA A 27 10.54 -6.58 -2.22
N SER A 28 11.42 -7.37 -2.83
CA SER A 28 11.81 -7.26 -4.25
C SER A 28 10.89 -8.03 -5.20
N LYS A 29 10.09 -8.97 -4.67
CA LYS A 29 9.21 -9.84 -5.47
C LYS A 29 7.86 -10.04 -4.81
N LYS A 30 6.85 -10.31 -5.64
CA LYS A 30 5.48 -10.62 -5.25
C LYS A 30 4.98 -11.85 -6.00
N LEU A 31 4.11 -12.61 -5.36
CA LEU A 31 3.34 -13.70 -5.96
C LEU A 31 1.93 -13.20 -6.27
N CYS A 32 1.49 -13.44 -7.50
CA CYS A 32 0.19 -13.04 -8.02
C CYS A 32 -0.55 -14.22 -8.67
N ALA A 33 -1.86 -14.08 -8.83
CA ALA A 33 -2.69 -15.06 -9.53
C ALA A 33 -2.49 -15.01 -11.06
N ASP A 34 -2.20 -13.81 -11.58
CA ASP A 34 -1.97 -13.49 -12.99
C ASP A 34 -0.78 -12.54 -13.17
N ASP A 35 -0.40 -12.27 -14.42
CA ASP A 35 0.78 -11.46 -14.76
C ASP A 35 0.59 -9.95 -14.48
N GLU A 36 -0.64 -9.50 -14.22
CA GLU A 36 -0.97 -8.10 -13.90
C GLU A 36 -1.38 -7.92 -12.42
N CYS A 37 -1.46 -9.01 -11.64
CA CYS A 37 -1.90 -9.02 -10.24
C CYS A 37 -3.31 -8.43 -10.03
N VAL A 38 -4.20 -8.56 -11.03
CA VAL A 38 -5.55 -8.00 -10.99
C VAL A 38 -6.54 -8.98 -10.35
N TYR A 39 -6.31 -10.29 -10.50
CA TYR A 39 -7.21 -11.29 -9.94
C TYR A 39 -6.93 -11.58 -8.47
N THR A 40 -8.02 -11.74 -7.72
CA THR A 40 -7.98 -12.16 -6.32
C THR A 40 -7.41 -13.57 -6.20
N ILE A 41 -6.39 -13.72 -5.37
CA ILE A 41 -5.82 -15.00 -4.95
C ILE A 41 -6.77 -15.70 -3.97
N SER A 42 -7.17 -15.00 -2.92
CA SER A 42 -7.93 -15.59 -1.81
C SER A 42 -8.78 -14.57 -1.04
N LEU A 43 -9.73 -15.10 -0.28
CA LEU A 43 -10.49 -14.38 0.74
C LEU A 43 -9.91 -14.73 2.12
N ALA A 44 -9.53 -13.72 2.88
CA ALA A 44 -9.05 -13.87 4.24
C ALA A 44 -9.95 -13.15 5.25
N ARG A 45 -9.98 -13.64 6.49
CA ARG A 45 -10.68 -13.02 7.61
C ARG A 45 -9.69 -12.52 8.64
N ALA A 46 -9.80 -11.25 9.02
CA ALA A 46 -8.98 -10.64 10.04
C ALA A 46 -9.26 -11.25 11.42
N GLN A 47 -8.22 -11.67 12.12
CA GLN A 47 -8.30 -12.28 13.45
C GLN A 47 -8.11 -11.25 14.58
N GLU A 48 -7.46 -10.14 14.26
CA GLU A 48 -7.10 -9.05 15.18
C GLU A 48 -7.26 -7.69 14.48
N ASP A 49 -7.30 -6.64 15.29
CA ASP A 49 -7.23 -5.27 14.79
C ASP A 49 -5.79 -4.94 14.37
N TYR A 50 -5.65 -4.21 13.27
CA TYR A 50 -4.36 -3.71 12.77
C TYR A 50 -4.50 -2.24 12.42
N SER A 51 -3.60 -1.42 13.01
CA SER A 51 -3.49 -0.01 12.67
C SER A 51 -2.30 0.19 11.75
N ALA A 52 -2.55 0.76 10.58
CA ALA A 52 -1.55 1.00 9.56
C ALA A 52 -0.45 1.93 10.11
N PRO A 53 0.84 1.53 10.11
CA PRO A 53 1.93 2.36 10.59
C PRO A 53 2.26 3.51 9.61
N ASP A 54 1.98 3.30 8.32
CA ASP A 54 2.15 4.27 7.26
C ASP A 54 1.14 4.01 6.13
N CYS A 55 1.13 4.89 5.13
CA CYS A 55 0.17 4.92 4.03
C CYS A 55 0.21 3.69 3.11
N ARG A 56 1.28 2.89 3.13
CA ARG A 56 1.35 1.65 2.33
C ARG A 56 0.47 0.56 2.91
N PHE A 57 0.14 0.66 4.18
CA PHE A 57 -0.64 -0.32 4.91
C PHE A 57 -2.08 0.12 5.05
N ILE A 58 -2.99 -0.85 5.17
CA ILE A 58 -4.41 -0.58 5.43
C ILE A 58 -4.78 -0.86 6.88
N ASN A 59 -5.72 -0.07 7.39
CA ASN A 59 -6.33 -0.37 8.68
C ASN A 59 -7.28 -1.55 8.54
N ILE A 60 -7.20 -2.49 9.48
CA ILE A 60 -8.04 -3.68 9.50
C ILE A 60 -8.67 -3.81 10.88
N LYS A 61 -9.95 -4.15 10.92
CA LYS A 61 -10.69 -4.53 12.12
C LYS A 61 -10.91 -6.03 12.16
N LYS A 62 -10.85 -6.59 13.36
CA LYS A 62 -11.14 -8.00 13.60
C LYS A 62 -12.50 -8.37 13.00
N GLY A 63 -12.52 -9.48 12.25
CA GLY A 63 -13.70 -10.00 11.59
C GLY A 63 -13.98 -9.42 10.20
N GLN A 64 -13.25 -8.40 9.74
CA GLN A 64 -13.37 -7.94 8.36
C GLN A 64 -12.88 -9.00 7.38
N GLN A 65 -13.52 -9.01 6.20
CA GLN A 65 -13.11 -9.83 5.07
C GLN A 65 -12.18 -9.01 4.17
N ILE A 66 -11.13 -9.68 3.70
CA ILE A 66 -10.05 -9.09 2.92
C ILE A 66 -9.85 -9.91 1.65
N TYR A 67 -9.97 -9.27 0.49
CA TYR A 67 -9.60 -9.86 -0.79
C TYR A 67 -8.11 -9.68 -1.01
N VAL A 68 -7.38 -10.78 -1.16
CA VAL A 68 -5.92 -10.78 -1.31
C VAL A 68 -5.56 -10.82 -2.79
N TYR A 69 -4.77 -9.85 -3.26
CA TYR A 69 -4.37 -9.74 -4.68
C TYR A 69 -2.91 -10.11 -4.92
N SER A 70 -2.04 -9.88 -3.93
CA SER A 70 -0.63 -10.31 -4.03
C SER A 70 -0.06 -10.70 -2.67
N LYS A 71 0.94 -11.60 -2.69
CA LYS A 71 1.66 -12.06 -1.50
C LYS A 71 3.13 -11.72 -1.69
N LEU A 72 3.71 -10.83 -0.88
CA LEU A 72 5.12 -10.47 -1.01
C LEU A 72 6.00 -11.67 -0.66
N VAL A 73 7.05 -11.89 -1.45
CA VAL A 73 8.04 -12.93 -1.15
C VAL A 73 8.88 -12.44 0.02
N LYS A 74 8.86 -13.20 1.11
CA LYS A 74 9.60 -12.85 2.32
C LYS A 74 11.11 -12.79 2.05
N GLU A 75 11.74 -11.72 2.52
CA GLU A 75 13.19 -11.53 2.47
C GLU A 75 13.81 -11.68 3.87
N ASN A 76 15.13 -11.89 3.93
CA ASN A 76 15.82 -12.05 5.20
C ASN A 76 15.66 -10.79 6.07
N GLY A 77 15.03 -10.94 7.23
CA GLY A 77 14.80 -9.85 8.19
C GLY A 77 13.55 -9.02 7.92
N THR A 78 12.73 -9.35 6.90
CA THR A 78 11.44 -8.68 6.65
C THR A 78 10.26 -9.54 7.14
N GLY A 79 9.15 -8.86 7.46
CA GLY A 79 7.88 -9.50 7.76
C GLY A 79 7.26 -10.12 6.51
N GLU A 80 6.32 -11.05 6.70
CA GLU A 80 5.50 -11.57 5.61
C GLU A 80 4.26 -10.69 5.44
N PHE A 81 4.18 -10.00 4.31
CA PHE A 81 3.12 -9.04 4.01
C PHE A 81 2.36 -9.44 2.75
N TRP A 82 1.04 -9.31 2.80
CA TRP A 82 0.16 -9.49 1.65
C TRP A 82 -0.51 -8.15 1.32
N ALA A 83 -0.92 -7.98 0.06
CA ALA A 83 -1.69 -6.82 -0.38
C ALA A 83 -3.13 -7.23 -0.64
N GLY A 84 -4.08 -6.41 -0.17
CA GLY A 84 -5.49 -6.67 -0.34
C GLY A 84 -6.34 -5.44 -0.08
N SER A 85 -7.65 -5.60 -0.26
CA SER A 85 -8.65 -4.59 0.08
C SER A 85 -9.64 -5.17 1.09
N VAL A 86 -10.06 -4.34 2.04
CA VAL A 86 -11.15 -4.64 2.96
C VAL A 86 -12.47 -4.29 2.29
N TYR A 87 -13.47 -5.16 2.41
CA TYR A 87 -14.83 -4.83 1.98
C TYR A 87 -15.40 -3.72 2.88
N GLY A 88 -15.82 -2.58 2.29
CA GLY A 88 -16.43 -1.48 3.03
C GLY A 88 -17.89 -1.77 3.39
N ASP A 89 -18.36 -1.26 4.53
CA ASP A 89 -19.75 -1.40 4.98
C ASP A 89 -20.73 -0.47 4.22
N LEU A 90 -20.21 0.45 3.40
CA LEU A 90 -20.98 1.47 2.69
C LEU A 90 -20.81 1.27 1.19
N HIS A 91 -21.84 0.68 0.59
CA HIS A 91 -22.00 0.42 -0.84
C HIS A 91 -21.05 -0.64 -1.41
N GLU A 92 -21.65 -1.77 -1.80
CA GLU A 92 -21.03 -2.95 -2.41
C GLU A 92 -20.24 -2.65 -3.70
N ASP A 93 -20.34 -1.42 -4.21
CA ASP A 93 -19.77 -0.93 -5.46
C ASP A 93 -18.47 -0.12 -5.29
N GLU A 94 -18.05 0.22 -4.06
CA GLU A 94 -16.82 0.97 -3.80
C GLU A 94 -15.66 0.03 -3.44
N MET A 95 -14.67 -0.07 -4.33
CA MET A 95 -13.46 -0.84 -4.08
C MET A 95 -12.69 -0.19 -2.93
N GLY A 96 -12.63 -0.86 -1.78
CA GLY A 96 -11.90 -0.40 -0.61
C GLY A 96 -10.42 -0.15 -0.92
N THR A 97 -9.80 0.78 -0.20
CA THR A 97 -8.38 1.11 -0.34
C THR A 97 -7.53 -0.16 -0.30
N VAL A 98 -6.67 -0.34 -1.31
CA VAL A 98 -5.72 -1.45 -1.36
C VAL A 98 -4.48 -1.06 -0.58
N GLY A 99 -3.96 -1.99 0.22
CA GLY A 99 -2.64 -1.85 0.79
C GLY A 99 -2.18 -3.11 1.51
N TYR A 100 -1.03 -2.99 2.16
CA TYR A 100 -0.35 -4.10 2.79
C TYR A 100 -0.86 -4.38 4.21
N PHE A 101 -0.76 -5.64 4.61
CA PHE A 101 -0.96 -6.07 5.98
C PHE A 101 -0.13 -7.32 6.30
N PRO A 102 0.23 -7.55 7.58
CA PRO A 102 0.96 -8.76 7.97
C PRO A 102 0.09 -10.02 7.81
N ARG A 103 0.64 -11.07 7.19
CA ARG A 103 -0.06 -12.34 6.99
C ARG A 103 -0.51 -13.00 8.30
N ASN A 104 0.25 -12.85 9.38
CA ASN A 104 -0.09 -13.48 10.66
C ASN A 104 -1.36 -12.94 11.32
N LEU A 105 -1.92 -11.81 10.86
CA LEU A 105 -3.14 -11.21 11.41
C LEU A 105 -4.43 -11.73 10.76
N VAL A 106 -4.30 -12.57 9.73
CA VAL A 106 -5.44 -13.06 8.95
C VAL A 106 -5.45 -14.57 8.85
N GLU A 107 -6.65 -15.12 8.71
CA GLU A 107 -6.88 -16.53 8.37
C GLU A 107 -7.47 -16.61 6.97
N GLU A 108 -6.79 -17.31 6.08
CA GLU A 108 -7.25 -17.54 4.71
C GLU A 108 -8.44 -18.50 4.72
N GLN A 109 -9.62 -18.03 4.31
CA GLN A 109 -10.87 -18.79 4.37
C GLN A 109 -11.13 -19.56 3.08
N HIS A 110 -10.79 -18.95 1.94
CA HIS A 110 -11.02 -19.54 0.63
C HIS A 110 -9.96 -19.07 -0.37
N VAL A 111 -9.42 -19.99 -1.16
CA VAL A 111 -8.47 -19.69 -2.24
C VAL A 111 -9.21 -19.82 -3.56
N TYR A 112 -9.33 -18.71 -4.30
CA TYR A 112 -9.95 -18.68 -5.62
C TYR A 112 -8.96 -19.14 -6.69
N GLN A 113 -7.71 -18.68 -6.58
CA GLN A 113 -6.64 -19.00 -7.53
C GLN A 113 -5.29 -19.05 -6.81
N GLU A 114 -4.46 -20.02 -7.17
CA GLU A 114 -3.12 -20.15 -6.61
C GLU A 114 -2.18 -19.04 -7.10
N ALA A 115 -1.42 -18.45 -6.17
CA ALA A 115 -0.46 -17.39 -6.45
C ALA A 115 0.85 -17.95 -7.02
N THR A 116 0.83 -18.34 -8.30
CA THR A 116 1.96 -19.04 -8.94
C THR A 116 2.88 -18.11 -9.75
N LYS A 117 2.44 -16.88 -10.03
CA LYS A 117 3.19 -15.91 -10.83
C LYS A 117 4.10 -15.08 -9.94
N GLU A 118 5.39 -15.39 -9.95
CA GLU A 118 6.41 -14.57 -9.28
C GLU A 118 6.82 -13.42 -10.18
N LEU A 119 6.62 -12.19 -9.72
CA LEU A 119 6.88 -10.96 -10.44
C LEU A 119 7.77 -10.02 -9.61
N PRO A 120 8.64 -9.21 -10.24
CA PRO A 120 9.37 -8.17 -9.53
C PRO A 120 8.40 -7.09 -9.03
N THR A 121 8.65 -6.58 -7.83
CA THR A 121 7.98 -5.37 -7.34
C THR A 121 8.59 -4.14 -7.96
N THR A 122 7.75 -3.14 -8.20
CA THR A 122 8.07 -1.85 -8.79
C THR A 122 7.90 -0.73 -7.76
N ASP A 123 8.36 0.48 -8.06
CA ASP A 123 8.24 1.60 -7.12
C ASP A 123 6.77 2.01 -6.89
N ILE A 124 5.90 1.79 -7.88
CA ILE A 124 4.46 2.06 -7.77
C ILE A 124 3.75 1.12 -6.80
N ASP A 125 4.29 -0.07 -6.54
CA ASP A 125 3.69 -1.03 -5.59
C ASP A 125 3.73 -0.49 -4.14
N PHE A 126 4.69 0.39 -3.83
CA PHE A 126 4.88 0.95 -2.49
C PHE A 126 4.66 2.45 -2.43
N PHE A 127 4.06 3.03 -3.46
CA PHE A 127 3.80 4.46 -3.55
C PHE A 127 2.52 4.82 -2.78
N CYS A 128 2.53 6.01 -2.15
CA CYS A 128 1.37 6.57 -1.50
C CYS A 128 0.94 7.84 -2.23
N GLU A 129 -0.36 7.98 -2.49
CA GLU A 129 -0.96 9.21 -3.04
C GLU A 129 -1.14 10.32 -1.99
#